data_AF-Q4W9E3-F1
#
_entry.id   AF-Q4W9E3-F1
#
_cell.length_a   1.000
_cell.length_b   1.000
_cell.length_c   1.000
_cell.angle_alpha   90.00
_cell.angle_beta   90.00
_cell.angle_gamma   90.00
#
_symmetry.space_group_name_H-M   'P 1'
#
loop_
_entity.id
_entity.type
_entity.pdbx_description
1 polymer ?
#
loop_
_entity_poly.entity_id
_entity_poly.type
_entity_poly.pdbx_seq_one_letter_code
_entity_poly.pdbx_strand_id
1 'polypeptide(L)'
;MSPTSVSDSHPAVLSLRTAALVTSAAGFISLAWSITHHKDISDDGAGGINSIVLGTIAYAFLWSLVALTIRLTPRRIHPGIYLAFDLIAFLANVIAGSIGLAVLAPAMEGGYNCYSAGCDGDAVLRVEIFAYVIVFVNVVVHVMLVVWASWACHVERARRMEKNGFEEVEL
;
A
#
# COMPACT_ATOMS: atom_id res chain seq x y z
N MET A 1 -14.35 8.22 31.56
CA MET A 1 -13.93 7.10 30.69
C MET A 1 -12.46 7.31 30.38
N SER A 2 -11.55 6.48 30.90
CA SER A 2 -10.12 6.69 30.66
C SER A 2 -9.84 6.49 29.17
N PRO A 3 -9.06 7.38 28.52
CA PRO A 3 -8.68 7.17 27.14
C PRO A 3 -7.70 6.00 27.10
N THR A 4 -8.21 4.82 26.74
CA THR A 4 -7.41 3.64 26.40
C THR A 4 -6.25 4.10 25.54
N SER A 5 -5.03 3.91 26.02
CA SER A 5 -3.84 4.25 25.25
C SER A 5 -3.95 3.55 23.90
N VAL A 6 -3.93 4.34 22.83
CA VAL A 6 -3.73 3.81 21.48
C VAL A 6 -2.32 3.25 21.48
N SER A 7 -2.18 1.99 21.88
CA SER A 7 -0.90 1.30 21.94
C SER A 7 -0.43 1.06 20.52
N ASP A 8 0.77 1.51 20.17
CA ASP A 8 1.40 1.27 18.87
C ASP A 8 1.50 -0.23 18.52
N SER A 9 1.47 -1.09 19.54
CA SER A 9 1.53 -2.56 19.45
C SER A 9 0.15 -3.22 19.50
N HIS A 10 -0.95 -2.48 19.32
CA HIS A 10 -2.28 -3.06 19.33
C HIS A 10 -2.38 -4.16 18.24
N PRO A 11 -2.89 -5.37 18.56
CA PRO A 11 -2.85 -6.52 17.65
C PRO A 11 -3.54 -6.25 16.31
N ALA A 12 -4.62 -5.45 16.31
CA ALA A 12 -5.30 -5.04 15.08
C ALA A 12 -4.41 -4.23 14.12
N VAL A 13 -3.48 -3.41 14.64
CA VAL A 13 -2.61 -2.61 13.78
C VAL A 13 -1.44 -3.45 13.28
N LEU A 14 -0.94 -4.37 14.10
CA LEU A 14 0.03 -5.38 13.67
C LEU A 14 -0.56 -6.27 12.56
N SER A 15 -1.81 -6.73 12.71
CA SER A 15 -2.47 -7.53 11.67
C SER A 15 -2.67 -6.74 10.38
N LEU A 16 -3.05 -5.46 10.46
CA LEU A 16 -3.14 -4.59 9.28
C LEU A 16 -1.79 -4.41 8.59
N ARG A 17 -0.69 -4.28 9.35
CA ARG A 17 0.66 -4.19 8.79
C ARG A 17 1.09 -5.48 8.11
N THR A 18 0.81 -6.62 8.73
CA THR A 18 1.07 -7.93 8.11
C THR A 18 0.22 -8.13 6.86
N ALA A 19 -1.06 -7.74 6.89
CA ALA A 19 -1.92 -7.77 5.71
C ALA A 19 -1.34 -6.93 4.58
N ALA A 20 -0.98 -5.66 4.87
CA ALA A 20 -0.36 -4.76 3.89
C ALA A 20 0.93 -5.36 3.31
N LEU A 21 1.77 -5.98 4.15
CA LEU A 21 3.00 -6.63 3.72
C LEU A 21 2.73 -7.82 2.78
N VAL A 22 1.78 -8.68 3.13
CA VAL A 22 1.44 -9.86 2.32
C VAL A 22 0.81 -9.46 0.99
N THR A 23 -0.12 -8.50 1.01
CA THR A 23 -0.78 -8.02 -0.21
C THR A 23 0.20 -7.29 -1.11
N SER A 24 1.04 -6.41 -0.57
CA SER A 24 2.06 -5.73 -1.38
C SER A 24 3.11 -6.69 -1.93
N ALA A 25 3.51 -7.73 -1.19
CA ALA A 25 4.42 -8.77 -1.69
C ALA A 25 3.81 -9.58 -2.84
N ALA A 26 2.54 -10.00 -2.70
CA ALA A 26 1.83 -10.72 -3.76
C ALA A 26 1.70 -9.86 -5.03
N GLY A 27 1.28 -8.60 -4.89
CA GLY A 27 1.19 -7.65 -6.02
C GLY A 27 2.56 -7.39 -6.67
N PHE A 28 3.61 -7.22 -5.87
CA PHE A 28 4.99 -7.03 -6.35
C PHE A 28 5.47 -8.23 -7.17
N ILE A 29 5.32 -9.45 -6.66
CA ILE A 29 5.75 -10.67 -7.35
C ILE A 29 4.98 -10.84 -8.66
N SER A 30 3.65 -10.66 -8.63
CA SER A 30 2.81 -10.80 -9.83
C SER A 30 3.14 -9.78 -10.91
N LEU A 31 3.31 -8.50 -10.55
CA LEU A 31 3.69 -7.46 -11.52
C LEU A 31 5.11 -7.65 -12.05
N ALA A 32 6.07 -7.98 -11.19
CA ALA A 32 7.44 -8.24 -11.61
C ALA A 32 7.50 -9.41 -12.59
N TRP A 33 6.77 -10.49 -12.32
CA TRP A 33 6.63 -11.61 -13.24
C TRP A 33 5.99 -11.17 -14.55
N SER A 34 4.87 -10.44 -14.51
CA SER A 34 4.17 -9.99 -15.72
C SER A 34 5.05 -9.14 -16.64
N ILE A 35 5.76 -8.15 -16.08
CA ILE A 35 6.65 -7.25 -16.83
C ILE A 35 7.74 -8.03 -17.57
N THR A 36 8.26 -9.11 -16.99
CA THR A 36 9.27 -9.93 -17.67
C THR A 36 8.72 -10.70 -18.88
N HIS A 37 7.41 -10.96 -18.92
CA HIS A 37 6.71 -11.68 -19.99
C HIS A 37 6.10 -10.77 -21.06
N HIS A 38 6.11 -9.44 -20.84
CA HIS A 38 5.71 -8.45 -21.85
C HIS A 38 6.65 -8.36 -23.06
N LYS A 39 7.87 -8.93 -22.98
CA LYS A 39 8.83 -8.92 -24.10
C LYS A 39 8.36 -9.66 -25.34
N ASP A 40 7.42 -10.58 -25.18
CA ASP A 40 6.89 -11.45 -26.23
C ASP A 40 5.46 -11.07 -26.65
N ILE A 41 4.93 -9.95 -26.14
CA ILE A 41 3.52 -9.56 -26.27
C ILE A 41 3.40 -8.15 -26.86
N SER A 42 2.41 -7.95 -27.73
CA SER A 42 1.94 -6.64 -28.16
C SER A 42 1.02 -6.06 -27.09
N ASP A 43 1.51 -5.08 -26.34
CA ASP A 43 0.84 -4.59 -25.14
C ASP A 43 0.38 -3.13 -25.23
N ASP A 44 0.58 -2.46 -26.38
CA ASP A 44 0.28 -1.04 -26.64
C ASP A 44 0.76 -0.08 -25.51
N GLY A 45 1.82 -0.47 -24.78
CA GLY A 45 2.38 0.29 -23.67
C GLY A 45 1.92 -0.13 -22.26
N ALA A 46 1.13 -1.20 -22.12
CA ALA A 46 0.66 -1.71 -20.83
C ALA A 46 1.79 -2.18 -19.90
N GLY A 47 2.86 -2.78 -20.41
CA GLY A 47 4.06 -3.15 -19.65
C GLY A 47 4.78 -1.93 -19.07
N GLY A 48 4.69 -0.78 -19.74
CA GLY A 48 5.19 0.50 -19.27
C GLY A 48 4.46 0.99 -18.02
N ILE A 49 3.12 0.97 -18.02
CA ILE A 49 2.33 1.39 -16.85
C ILE A 49 2.49 0.41 -15.69
N ASN A 50 2.60 -0.88 -15.96
CA ASN A 50 2.80 -1.90 -14.92
C ASN A 50 4.13 -1.71 -14.18
N SER A 51 5.16 -1.17 -14.84
CA SER A 51 6.42 -0.80 -14.17
C SER A 51 6.25 0.34 -13.16
N ILE A 52 5.35 1.30 -13.44
CA ILE A 52 5.01 2.37 -12.50
C ILE A 52 4.26 1.79 -11.30
N VAL A 53 3.26 0.93 -11.53
CA VAL A 53 2.50 0.27 -10.46
C VAL A 53 3.41 -0.64 -9.63
N LEU A 54 4.40 -1.31 -10.25
CA LEU A 54 5.41 -2.09 -9.55
C LEU A 54 6.21 -1.21 -8.57
N GLY A 55 6.58 0.01 -8.98
CA GLY A 55 7.28 0.96 -8.12
C GLY A 55 6.45 1.37 -6.90
N THR A 56 5.16 1.65 -7.08
CA THR A 56 4.28 2.07 -5.97
C THR A 56 3.99 0.92 -5.00
N ILE A 57 3.80 -0.30 -5.50
CA ILE A 57 3.59 -1.47 -4.64
C ILE A 57 4.87 -1.88 -3.91
N ALA A 58 6.04 -1.73 -4.55
CA ALA A 58 7.34 -1.94 -3.90
C ALA A 58 7.56 -0.94 -2.75
N TYR A 59 7.19 0.33 -2.93
CA TYR A 59 7.21 1.31 -1.86
C TYR A 59 6.31 0.88 -0.68
N ALA A 60 5.08 0.45 -0.97
CA ALA A 60 4.15 -0.01 0.06
C ALA A 60 4.67 -1.24 0.82
N PHE A 61 5.33 -2.17 0.11
CA PHE A 61 5.99 -3.33 0.71
C PHE A 61 7.12 -2.92 1.65
N LEU A 62 8.06 -2.10 1.17
CA LEU A 62 9.20 -1.63 1.96
C LEU A 62 8.74 -0.83 3.18
N TRP A 63 7.76 0.05 2.99
CA TRP A 63 7.21 0.83 4.08
C TRP A 63 6.51 -0.06 5.13
N SER A 64 5.70 -1.03 4.70
CA SER A 64 5.04 -1.96 5.62
C SER A 64 6.04 -2.79 6.41
N LEU A 65 7.14 -3.21 5.80
CA LEU A 65 8.23 -3.92 6.47
C LEU A 65 8.94 -3.03 7.52
N VAL A 66 9.27 -1.80 7.14
CA VAL A 66 9.88 -0.82 8.06
C VAL A 66 8.95 -0.50 9.22
N ALA A 67 7.67 -0.23 8.95
CA ALA A 67 6.69 0.06 9.99
C ALA A 67 6.47 -1.13 10.94
N LEU A 68 6.45 -2.35 10.42
CA LEU A 68 6.32 -3.57 11.23
C LEU A 68 7.55 -3.78 12.14
N THR A 69 8.76 -3.63 11.59
CA THR A 69 10.00 -3.78 12.37
C THR A 69 10.11 -2.75 13.48
N ILE A 70 9.72 -1.49 13.21
CA ILE A 70 9.66 -0.44 14.23
C ILE A 70 8.69 -0.82 15.35
N ARG A 71 7.48 -1.28 15.02
CA ARG A 71 6.45 -1.63 16.03
C ARG A 71 6.79 -2.85 16.88
N LEU A 72 7.64 -3.74 16.37
CA LEU A 72 8.18 -4.89 17.11
C LEU A 72 9.38 -4.51 17.98
N THR A 73 9.98 -3.35 17.75
CA THR A 73 11.10 -2.83 18.54
C THR A 73 10.54 -1.94 19.67
N PRO A 74 11.16 -1.88 20.88
CA PRO A 74 10.67 -1.04 21.99
C PRO A 74 10.78 0.49 21.76
N ARG A 75 10.96 0.95 20.52
CA ARG A 75 11.08 2.38 20.18
C ARG A 75 9.71 2.94 19.81
N ARG A 76 9.27 3.97 20.53
CA ARG A 76 8.08 4.75 20.16
C ARG A 76 8.46 5.81 19.14
N ILE A 77 7.70 5.86 18.06
CA ILE A 77 7.82 6.87 17.01
C ILE A 77 6.55 7.70 16.98
N HIS A 78 6.67 8.98 16.66
CA HIS A 78 5.53 9.87 16.55
C HIS A 78 4.50 9.34 15.52
N PRO A 79 3.20 9.26 15.85
CA PRO A 79 2.18 8.69 14.95
C PRO A 79 2.08 9.39 13.60
N GLY A 80 2.47 10.67 13.55
CA GLY A 80 2.53 11.47 12.32
C GLY A 80 3.48 10.92 11.25
N ILE A 81 4.53 10.19 11.64
CA ILE A 81 5.40 9.52 10.67
C ILE A 81 4.63 8.39 10.00
N TYR A 82 3.91 7.55 10.76
CA TYR A 82 3.08 6.51 10.15
C TYR A 82 2.04 7.10 9.20
N LEU A 83 1.36 8.17 9.63
CA LEU A 83 0.37 8.87 8.82
C LEU A 83 0.93 9.33 7.46
N ALA A 84 2.09 10.01 7.46
CA ALA A 84 2.66 10.56 6.24
C ALA A 84 3.01 9.48 5.22
N PHE A 85 3.73 8.44 5.64
CA PHE A 85 4.18 7.38 4.74
C PHE A 85 3.02 6.44 4.33
N ASP A 86 2.06 6.17 5.22
CA ASP A 86 0.85 5.43 4.85
C ASP A 86 -0.01 6.20 3.84
N LEU A 87 -0.07 7.52 3.97
CA LEU A 87 -0.77 8.38 3.01
C LEU A 87 -0.09 8.37 1.64
N ILE A 88 1.24 8.41 1.60
CA ILE A 88 2.00 8.27 0.34
C ILE A 88 1.73 6.91 -0.29
N ALA A 89 1.80 5.82 0.49
CA ALA A 89 1.54 4.46 -0.01
C ALA A 89 0.11 4.31 -0.54
N PHE A 90 -0.86 4.90 0.17
CA PHE A 90 -2.25 4.95 -0.25
C PHE A 90 -2.42 5.70 -1.57
N LEU A 91 -2.00 6.96 -1.62
CA LEU A 91 -2.19 7.82 -2.80
C LEU A 91 -1.44 7.28 -4.01
N ALA A 92 -0.20 6.82 -3.84
CA ALA A 92 0.59 6.25 -4.92
C ALA A 92 -0.09 5.02 -5.54
N ASN A 93 -0.56 4.08 -4.73
CA ASN A 93 -1.25 2.89 -5.22
C ASN A 93 -2.63 3.20 -5.80
N VAL A 94 -3.39 4.15 -5.23
CA VAL A 94 -4.67 4.57 -5.81
C VAL A 94 -4.47 5.18 -7.19
N ILE A 95 -3.54 6.14 -7.32
CA ILE A 95 -3.34 6.86 -8.57
C ILE A 95 -2.76 5.91 -9.63
N ALA A 96 -1.64 5.25 -9.33
CA ALA A 96 -0.99 4.36 -10.29
C ALA A 96 -1.86 3.14 -10.61
N GLY A 97 -2.51 2.54 -9.60
CA GLY A 97 -3.41 1.42 -9.79
C GLY A 97 -4.65 1.77 -10.63
N SER A 98 -5.22 2.96 -10.46
CA SER A 98 -6.36 3.41 -11.28
C SER A 98 -5.98 3.71 -12.72
N ILE A 99 -4.85 4.40 -12.94
CA ILE A 99 -4.33 4.66 -14.29
C ILE A 99 -3.97 3.35 -14.97
N GLY A 100 -3.28 2.46 -14.26
CA GLY A 100 -2.91 1.14 -14.75
C GLY A 100 -4.10 0.28 -15.13
N LEU A 101 -5.16 0.26 -14.29
CA LEU A 101 -6.39 -0.44 -14.62
C LEU A 101 -7.10 0.16 -15.84
N ALA A 102 -7.09 1.49 -15.98
CA ALA A 102 -7.67 2.15 -17.14
C ALA A 102 -6.92 1.81 -18.44
N VAL A 103 -5.59 1.70 -18.38
CA VAL A 103 -4.75 1.27 -19.51
C VAL A 103 -4.93 -0.23 -19.80
N LEU A 104 -5.18 -1.06 -18.79
CA LEU A 104 -5.40 -2.50 -18.93
C LEU A 104 -6.82 -2.83 -19.44
N ALA A 105 -7.79 -1.94 -19.29
CA ALA A 105 -9.19 -2.20 -19.62
C ALA A 105 -9.41 -2.70 -21.08
N PRO A 106 -8.78 -2.13 -22.12
CA PRO A 106 -8.91 -2.66 -23.49
C PRO A 106 -8.39 -4.09 -23.63
N ALA A 107 -7.29 -4.42 -22.94
CA ALA A 107 -6.72 -5.77 -22.96
C ALA A 107 -7.61 -6.79 -22.22
N MET A 108 -8.42 -6.36 -21.24
CA MET A 108 -9.40 -7.25 -20.59
C MET A 108 -10.54 -7.68 -21.51
N GLU A 109 -10.86 -6.88 -22.54
CA GLU A 109 -11.88 -7.21 -23.54
C GLU A 109 -11.29 -7.99 -24.72
N GLY A 110 -10.07 -7.63 -25.15
CA GLY A 110 -9.46 -8.16 -26.37
C GLY A 110 -8.40 -9.25 -26.19
N GLY A 111 -7.87 -9.43 -24.97
CA GLY A 111 -6.70 -10.26 -24.71
C GLY A 111 -5.40 -9.63 -25.21
N TYR A 112 -4.28 -10.31 -24.93
CA TYR A 112 -2.96 -9.92 -25.43
C TYR A 112 -2.59 -10.68 -26.71
N ASN A 113 -2.03 -9.97 -27.70
CA ASN A 113 -1.53 -10.58 -28.92
C ASN A 113 -0.06 -11.01 -28.76
N CYS A 114 0.23 -12.26 -29.12
CA CYS A 114 1.56 -12.85 -29.01
C CYS A 114 2.42 -12.61 -30.26
N TYR A 115 3.69 -12.26 -30.07
CA TYR A 115 4.66 -12.12 -31.17
C TYR A 115 5.48 -13.40 -31.44
N SER A 116 5.58 -14.31 -30.46
CA SER A 116 6.42 -15.51 -30.55
C SER A 116 5.62 -16.80 -30.31
N ALA A 117 6.09 -17.90 -30.92
CA ALA A 117 5.53 -19.23 -30.67
C ALA A 117 5.87 -19.69 -29.25
N GLY A 118 4.85 -20.01 -28.44
CA GLY A 118 5.00 -20.35 -27.02
C GLY A 118 4.64 -19.22 -26.05
N CYS A 119 4.23 -18.06 -26.55
CA CYS A 119 3.66 -16.98 -25.73
C CYS A 119 2.25 -17.35 -25.23
N ASP A 120 1.98 -16.99 -23.98
CA ASP A 120 0.68 -17.17 -23.32
C ASP A 120 0.20 -15.81 -22.78
N GLY A 121 -0.34 -14.98 -23.68
CA GLY A 121 -0.88 -13.67 -23.34
C GLY A 121 -2.05 -13.73 -22.35
N ASP A 122 -2.82 -14.82 -22.38
CA ASP A 122 -3.92 -15.07 -21.44
C ASP A 122 -3.43 -15.26 -20.01
N ALA A 123 -2.34 -16.02 -19.83
CA ALA A 123 -1.70 -16.17 -18.52
C ALA A 123 -1.18 -14.84 -17.98
N VAL A 124 -0.53 -14.03 -18.83
CA VAL A 124 -0.03 -12.69 -18.47
C VAL A 124 -1.18 -11.80 -18.02
N LEU A 125 -2.25 -11.70 -18.81
CA LEU A 125 -3.43 -10.90 -18.47
C LEU A 125 -4.08 -11.32 -17.15
N ARG A 126 -4.21 -12.62 -16.89
CA ARG A 126 -4.77 -13.13 -15.62
C ARG A 126 -3.92 -12.76 -14.42
N VAL A 127 -2.59 -12.85 -14.54
CA VAL A 127 -1.67 -12.46 -13.46
C VAL A 127 -1.73 -10.96 -13.21
N GLU A 128 -1.91 -10.14 -14.24
CA GLU A 128 -2.10 -8.69 -14.09
C GLU A 128 -3.41 -8.35 -13.40
N ILE A 129 -4.53 -8.95 -13.84
CA ILE A 129 -5.83 -8.77 -13.19
C ILE A 129 -5.70 -9.12 -11.69
N PHE A 130 -5.09 -10.26 -11.37
CA PHE A 130 -4.82 -10.65 -9.99
C PHE A 130 -3.99 -9.59 -9.25
N ALA A 131 -2.91 -9.11 -9.86
CA ALA A 131 -2.06 -8.09 -9.26
C ALA A 131 -2.82 -6.80 -8.97
N TYR A 132 -3.63 -6.30 -9.91
CA TYR A 132 -4.45 -5.11 -9.71
C TYR A 132 -5.47 -5.30 -8.60
N VAL A 133 -6.15 -6.44 -8.52
CA VAL A 133 -7.05 -6.76 -7.41
C VAL A 133 -6.31 -6.66 -6.07
N ILE A 134 -5.12 -7.26 -5.99
CA ILE A 134 -4.31 -7.23 -4.78
C ILE A 134 -3.80 -5.81 -4.45
N VAL A 135 -3.46 -4.99 -5.45
CA VAL A 135 -3.12 -3.57 -5.26
C VAL A 135 -4.29 -2.81 -4.63
N PHE A 136 -5.52 -3.03 -5.09
CA PHE A 136 -6.70 -2.39 -4.50
C PHE A 136 -7.04 -2.92 -3.10
N VAL A 137 -6.80 -4.19 -2.82
CA VAL A 137 -6.87 -4.72 -1.44
C VAL A 137 -5.84 -4.00 -0.56
N ASN A 138 -4.61 -3.82 -1.05
CA ASN A 138 -3.56 -3.09 -0.34
C ASN A 138 -3.93 -1.63 -0.09
N VAL A 139 -4.59 -0.96 -1.05
CA VAL A 139 -5.16 0.38 -0.88
C VAL A 139 -6.12 0.43 0.30
N VAL A 140 -7.07 -0.50 0.39
CA VAL A 140 -8.04 -0.55 1.51
C VAL A 140 -7.32 -0.68 2.85
N VAL A 141 -6.30 -1.54 2.93
CA VAL A 141 -5.51 -1.71 4.15
C VAL A 141 -4.76 -0.43 4.52
N HIS A 142 -4.14 0.26 3.55
CA HIS A 142 -3.47 1.53 3.82
C HIS A 142 -4.44 2.65 4.23
N VAL A 143 -5.67 2.69 3.69
CA VAL A 143 -6.70 3.63 4.18
C VAL A 143 -7.00 3.38 5.65
N MET A 144 -7.19 2.13 6.06
CA MET A 144 -7.43 1.78 7.46
C MET A 144 -6.28 2.24 8.37
N LEU A 145 -5.03 2.06 7.91
CA LEU A 145 -3.83 2.53 8.62
C LEU A 145 -3.77 4.06 8.71
N VAL A 146 -4.11 4.79 7.64
CA VAL A 146 -4.19 6.26 7.62
C VAL A 146 -5.25 6.77 8.60
N VAL A 147 -6.43 6.16 8.62
CA VAL A 147 -7.51 6.51 9.56
C VAL A 147 -7.04 6.32 11.00
N TRP A 148 -6.42 5.17 11.28
CA TRP A 148 -5.88 4.87 12.61
C TRP A 148 -4.79 5.88 13.02
N ALA A 149 -3.84 6.16 12.13
CA ALA A 149 -2.74 7.09 12.41
C ALA A 149 -3.23 8.53 12.60
N SER A 150 -4.25 8.94 11.83
CA SER A 150 -4.91 10.24 11.99
C SER A 150 -5.56 10.36 13.37
N TRP A 151 -6.26 9.31 13.81
CA TRP A 151 -6.86 9.27 15.14
C TRP A 151 -5.79 9.30 16.24
N ALA A 152 -4.71 8.53 16.11
CA ALA A 152 -3.60 8.53 17.05
C ALA A 152 -2.95 9.93 17.16
N CYS A 153 -2.72 10.62 16.03
CA CYS A 153 -2.24 12.00 16.02
C CYS A 153 -3.19 12.97 16.72
N HIS A 154 -4.51 12.83 16.51
CA HIS A 154 -5.51 13.67 17.16
C HIS A 154 -5.49 13.49 18.68
N VAL A 155 -5.43 12.26 19.17
CA VAL A 155 -5.34 11.94 20.61
C VAL A 155 -4.06 12.50 21.22
N GLU A 156 -2.92 12.35 20.53
CA GLU A 156 -1.64 12.89 21.00
C GLU A 156 -1.66 14.43 21.07
N ARG A 157 -2.28 15.09 20.08
CA ARG A 157 -2.46 16.55 20.10
C ARG A 157 -3.34 16.99 21.26
N ALA A 158 -4.46 16.32 21.51
CA ALA A 158 -5.37 16.64 22.61
C ALA A 158 -4.67 16.54 23.98
N ARG A 159 -3.88 15.49 24.20
CA ARG A 159 -3.09 15.30 25.44
C ARG A 159 -2.04 16.39 25.66
N ARG A 160 -1.38 16.85 24.60
CA ARG A 160 -0.41 17.95 24.70
C ARG A 160 -1.09 19.26 25.11
N MET A 161 -2.27 19.56 24.56
CA MET A 161 -3.02 20.77 24.91
C MET A 161 -3.49 20.74 26.37
N GLU A 162 -3.95 19.57 26.84
CA GLU A 162 -4.32 19.37 28.25
C GLU A 162 -3.12 19.60 29.18
N LYS A 163 -1.97 18.99 28.88
CA LYS A 163 -0.75 19.18 29.69
C LYS A 163 -0.32 20.65 29.76
N ASN A 164 -0.30 21.35 28.62
CA ASN A 164 0.12 22.74 28.59
C ASN A 164 -0.86 23.67 29.33
N GLY A 165 -2.17 23.36 29.29
CA GLY A 165 -3.18 24.10 30.05
C GLY A 165 -3.06 23.92 31.56
N PHE A 166 -2.56 22.78 32.04
CA PHE A 166 -2.23 22.60 33.46
C PHE A 166 -0.97 23.38 33.87
N GLU A 167 0.06 23.42 33.02
CA GLU A 167 1.28 24.21 33.30
C GLU A 167 0.99 25.74 33.37
N GLU A 168 0.02 26.26 32.61
CA GLU A 168 -0.40 27.68 32.71
C GLU A 168 -1.20 28.02 33.98
N VAL A 169 -1.82 27.04 34.66
CA VAL A 169 -2.60 27.28 35.88
C VAL A 169 -1.73 27.18 37.15
N GLU A 170 -0.55 26.55 37.06
CA GLU A 170 0.40 26.42 38.17
C GLU A 170 1.44 27.56 38.26
N LEU A 171 1.40 28.55 37.34
CA LEU A 171 2.26 29.75 37.30
C LEU A 171 1.49 31.01 37.72
#